data_AF-A0A934XQV7-F1
#
_entry.id   AF-A0A934XQV7-F1
#
_cell.length_a   1.000
_cell.length_b   1.000
_cell.length_c   1.000
_cell.angle_alpha   90.00
_cell.angle_beta   90.00
_cell.angle_gamma   90.00
#
_symmetry.space_group_name_H-M   'P 1'
#
loop_
_entity.id
_entity.type
_entity.pdbx_description
1 polymer ?
#
loop_
_entity_poly.entity_id
_entity_poly.type
_entity_poly.pdbx_seq_one_letter_code
_entity_poly.pdbx_strand_id
1 'polypeptide(L)'
;MTHDQLRHLTAKEKLALREYLLRLRQVFGSEVLSIKLYGSKARGDHHEDSDLDLLVRVEQDNRQAYANMYLIASDIELKYDLILGMMLVGPAHYNLMRRLGEPLYGNVQREGVELWTRTPSSLFWLRRPPPGPRHRRSSSFEG
;
A
#
# COMPACT_ATOMS: atom_id res chain seq x y z
N MET A 1 -3.91 11.81 4.40
CA MET A 1 -3.12 10.99 5.34
C MET A 1 -3.93 10.86 6.62
N THR A 2 -4.36 9.64 6.94
CA THR A 2 -5.07 9.28 8.17
C THR A 2 -4.16 9.54 9.37
N HIS A 3 -4.28 10.72 9.98
CA HIS A 3 -3.37 11.19 11.03
C HIS A 3 -3.30 10.28 12.26
N ASP A 4 -4.33 9.46 12.49
CA ASP A 4 -4.43 8.63 13.69
C ASP A 4 -3.60 7.33 13.62
N GLN A 5 -3.44 6.75 12.41
CA GLN A 5 -2.84 5.42 12.25
C GLN A 5 -1.31 5.40 12.32
N LEU A 6 -0.66 6.57 12.29
CA LEU A 6 0.80 6.72 12.35
C LEU A 6 1.24 7.53 13.57
N ARG A 7 0.37 7.66 14.58
CA ARG A 7 0.64 8.49 15.76
C ARG A 7 1.88 8.03 16.54
N HIS A 8 2.11 6.72 16.59
CA HIS A 8 3.23 6.07 17.27
C HIS A 8 4.56 6.15 16.52
N LEU A 9 4.58 6.65 15.28
CA LEU A 9 5.85 6.96 14.62
C LEU A 9 6.47 8.24 15.19
N THR A 10 7.78 8.19 15.39
CA THR A 10 8.60 9.34 15.78
C THR A 10 8.57 10.43 14.70
N ALA A 11 8.96 11.64 15.06
CA ALA A 11 9.11 12.73 14.09
C ALA A 11 10.14 12.39 13.00
N LYS A 12 11.24 11.71 13.39
CA LYS A 12 12.32 11.27 12.48
C LYS A 12 11.80 10.30 11.42
N GLU A 13 11.07 9.27 11.81
CA GLU A 13 10.48 8.29 10.90
C GLU A 13 9.44 8.93 9.97
N LYS A 14 8.60 9.83 10.50
CA LYS A 14 7.63 10.57 9.68
C LYS A 14 8.33 11.42 8.60
N LEU A 15 9.45 12.06 8.92
CA LEU A 15 10.26 12.82 7.96
C LEU A 15 10.90 11.90 6.92
N ALA A 16 11.51 10.79 7.35
CA ALA A 16 12.11 9.80 6.48
C ALA A 16 11.10 9.21 5.49
N LEU A 17 9.93 8.77 5.98
CA LEU A 17 8.84 8.26 5.12
C LEU A 17 8.38 9.33 4.13
N ARG A 18 8.21 10.58 4.57
CA ARG A 18 7.78 11.66 3.67
C ARG A 18 8.79 11.90 2.54
N GLU A 19 10.08 11.93 2.86
CA GLU A 19 11.13 12.13 1.87
C GLU A 19 11.26 10.91 0.93
N TYR A 20 11.21 9.70 1.49
CA TYR A 20 11.25 8.45 0.72
C TYR A 20 10.09 8.36 -0.28
N LEU A 21 8.85 8.62 0.17
CA LEU A 21 7.66 8.65 -0.70
C LEU A 21 7.79 9.69 -1.82
N LEU A 22 8.35 10.86 -1.52
CA LEU A 22 8.56 11.91 -2.50
C LEU A 22 9.59 11.49 -3.57
N ARG A 23 10.75 10.97 -3.14
CA ARG A 23 11.82 10.51 -4.05
C ARG A 23 11.39 9.32 -4.90
N LEU A 24 10.72 8.33 -4.30
CA LEU A 24 10.13 7.22 -5.05
C LEU A 24 9.21 7.73 -6.16
N ARG A 25 8.30 8.64 -5.85
CA ARG A 25 7.37 9.18 -6.85
C ARG A 25 8.06 10.03 -7.92
N GLN A 26 9.18 10.66 -7.61
CA GLN A 26 9.98 11.39 -8.61
C GLN A 26 10.69 10.45 -9.59
N VAL A 27 11.23 9.34 -9.08
CA VAL A 27 12.00 8.38 -9.90
C VAL A 27 11.09 7.45 -10.70
N PHE A 28 10.02 6.94 -10.09
CA PHE A 28 9.10 5.98 -10.71
C PHE A 28 7.89 6.65 -11.38
N GLY A 29 7.62 7.92 -11.09
CA GLY A 29 6.53 8.67 -11.71
C GLY A 29 5.17 7.99 -11.55
N SER A 30 4.50 7.76 -12.68
CA SER A 30 3.20 7.09 -12.73
C SER A 30 3.26 5.59 -12.52
N GLU A 31 4.44 4.96 -12.56
CA GLU A 31 4.57 3.51 -12.40
C GLU A 31 4.28 3.04 -10.98
N VAL A 32 4.38 3.92 -9.98
CA VAL A 32 3.94 3.59 -8.61
C VAL A 32 2.42 3.43 -8.60
N LEU A 33 1.96 2.26 -8.17
CA LEU A 33 0.54 1.94 -8.02
C LEU A 33 0.04 2.25 -6.62
N SER A 34 0.81 1.85 -5.59
CA SER A 34 0.49 2.10 -4.18
C SER A 34 1.69 1.84 -3.29
N ILE A 35 1.76 2.53 -2.16
CA ILE A 35 2.78 2.34 -1.12
C ILE A 35 2.07 2.15 0.21
N LYS A 36 2.38 1.05 0.90
CA LYS A 36 1.82 0.71 2.21
C LYS A 36 2.93 0.47 3.23
N LEU A 37 2.75 1.02 4.43
CA LEU A 37 3.48 0.59 5.62
C LEU A 37 2.81 -0.66 6.17
N TYR A 38 3.56 -1.68 6.55
CA TYR A 38 3.04 -2.85 7.25
C TYR A 38 3.93 -3.21 8.45
N GLY A 39 3.68 -4.33 9.10
CA GLY A 39 4.53 -4.80 10.18
C GLY A 39 4.34 -4.03 11.49
N SER A 40 5.35 -4.13 12.36
CA SER A 40 5.25 -3.65 13.74
C SER A 40 5.02 -2.14 13.84
N LYS A 41 5.69 -1.37 12.96
CA LYS A 41 5.51 0.08 12.84
C LYS A 41 4.17 0.47 12.24
N ALA A 42 3.44 -0.42 11.55
CA ALA A 42 2.05 -0.15 11.16
C ALA A 42 1.07 -0.47 12.29
N ARG A 43 1.29 -1.57 13.02
CA ARG A 43 0.43 -2.01 14.14
C ARG A 43 0.57 -1.16 15.40
N GLY A 44 1.75 -0.58 15.62
CA GLY A 44 2.07 0.18 16.83
C GLY A 44 2.60 -0.67 17.99
N ASP A 45 2.93 -1.95 17.75
CA ASP A 45 3.51 -2.89 18.71
C ASP A 45 5.03 -3.07 18.52
N HIS A 46 5.69 -2.04 18.01
CA HIS A 46 7.11 -2.04 17.69
C HIS A 46 8.01 -1.81 18.91
N HIS A 47 9.29 -2.14 18.75
CA HIS A 47 10.37 -1.82 19.68
C HIS A 47 11.28 -0.73 19.08
N GLU A 48 12.22 -0.21 19.87
CA GLU A 48 13.06 0.94 19.50
C GLU A 48 13.81 0.71 18.18
N ASP A 49 14.37 -0.49 17.98
CA ASP A 49 15.16 -0.86 16.80
C ASP A 49 14.33 -1.44 15.63
N SER A 50 13.02 -1.27 15.65
CA SER A 50 12.16 -1.82 14.59
C SER A 50 12.28 -1.06 13.27
N ASP A 51 12.43 -1.81 12.18
CA ASP A 51 12.44 -1.31 10.80
C ASP A 51 11.11 -0.68 10.37
N LEU A 52 11.17 0.19 9.36
CA LEU A 52 9.99 0.66 8.62
C LEU A 52 9.72 -0.25 7.41
N ASP A 53 8.81 -1.20 7.58
CA ASP A 53 8.44 -2.17 6.53
C ASP A 53 7.49 -1.58 5.48
N LEU A 54 7.92 -1.53 4.22
CA LEU A 54 7.21 -0.89 3.11
C LEU A 54 6.96 -1.86 1.95
N LEU A 55 5.69 -2.01 1.56
CA LEU A 55 5.31 -2.65 0.30
C LEU A 55 5.09 -1.57 -0.75
N VAL A 56 5.93 -1.58 -1.79
CA VAL A 56 5.85 -0.68 -2.94
C VAL A 56 5.33 -1.47 -4.13
N ARG A 57 4.09 -1.17 -4.55
CA ARG A 57 3.51 -1.76 -5.76
C ARG A 57 3.82 -0.88 -6.96
N VAL A 58 4.39 -1.47 -8.00
CA VAL A 58 4.74 -0.80 -9.26
C VAL A 58 4.15 -1.51 -10.46
N GLU A 59 4.13 -0.86 -11.62
CA GLU A 59 3.74 -1.49 -12.89
C GLU A 59 4.77 -2.54 -13.35
N GLN A 60 6.06 -2.31 -13.10
CA GLN A 60 7.15 -3.22 -13.44
C GLN A 60 8.19 -3.31 -12.31
N ASP A 61 8.46 -4.53 -11.82
CA ASP A 61 9.43 -4.86 -10.78
C ASP A 61 10.72 -5.47 -11.37
N ASN A 62 11.29 -4.82 -12.38
CA ASN A 62 12.52 -5.28 -13.02
C ASN A 62 13.79 -4.92 -12.20
N ARG A 63 14.95 -5.42 -12.63
CA ARG A 63 16.23 -5.17 -11.94
C ARG A 63 16.56 -3.68 -11.77
N GLN A 64 16.23 -2.84 -12.75
CA GLN A 64 16.46 -1.40 -12.67
C GLN A 64 15.56 -0.76 -11.61
N ALA A 65 14.29 -1.18 -11.57
CA ALA A 65 13.33 -0.75 -10.56
C ALA A 65 13.83 -1.09 -9.14
N TYR A 66 14.32 -2.32 -8.91
CA TYR A 66 14.95 -2.67 -7.64
C TYR A 66 16.17 -1.79 -7.33
N ALA A 67 17.10 -1.62 -8.27
CA ALA A 67 18.30 -0.81 -8.06
C ALA A 67 17.97 0.64 -7.69
N ASN A 68 17.02 1.26 -8.39
CA ASN A 68 16.56 2.61 -8.11
C ASN A 68 15.93 2.73 -6.71
N MET A 69 15.08 1.77 -6.33
CA MET A 69 14.46 1.73 -5.00
C MET A 69 15.54 1.64 -3.90
N TYR A 70 16.50 0.72 -4.05
CA TYR A 70 17.58 0.54 -3.07
C TYR A 70 18.48 1.78 -2.94
N LEU A 71 18.84 2.43 -4.05
CA LEU A 71 19.63 3.66 -4.00
C LEU A 71 18.92 4.77 -3.22
N ILE A 72 17.61 4.96 -3.46
CA ILE A 72 16.81 5.94 -2.72
C ILE A 72 16.77 5.58 -1.23
N ALA A 73 16.61 4.30 -0.90
CA ALA A 73 16.51 3.85 0.47
C ALA A 73 17.80 4.04 1.24
N SER A 74 18.94 3.62 0.69
CA SER A 74 20.24 3.76 1.34
C SER A 74 20.56 5.23 1.68
N ASP A 75 20.21 6.18 0.79
CA ASP A 75 20.33 7.60 1.10
C ASP A 75 19.49 8.02 2.32
N ILE A 76 18.26 7.50 2.44
CA ILE A 76 17.35 7.82 3.54
C ILE A 76 17.80 7.15 4.83
N GLU A 77 18.18 5.88 4.78
CA GLU A 77 18.69 5.11 5.91
C GLU A 77 19.92 5.79 6.53
N LEU A 78 20.89 6.20 5.71
CA LEU A 78 22.07 6.93 6.17
C LEU A 78 21.73 8.32 6.72
N LYS A 79 20.80 9.05 6.09
CA LYS A 79 20.45 10.41 6.50
C LYS A 79 19.68 10.44 7.83
N TYR A 80 18.81 9.47 8.06
CA TYR A 80 17.90 9.44 9.21
C TYR A 80 18.30 8.42 10.27
N ASP A 81 19.36 7.64 10.04
CA ASP A 81 19.85 6.61 10.97
C ASP A 81 18.70 5.66 11.37
N LEU A 82 18.15 4.98 10.36
CA LEU A 82 17.07 3.99 10.48
C LEU A 82 17.14 2.97 9.33
N ILE A 83 16.33 1.92 9.40
CA ILE A 83 16.27 0.87 8.37
C ILE A 83 14.90 0.89 7.66
N LEU A 84 14.92 0.74 6.34
CA LEU A 84 13.73 0.59 5.50
C LEU A 84 13.63 -0.86 4.99
N GLY A 85 12.71 -1.64 5.57
CA GLY A 85 12.39 -2.99 5.10
C GLY A 85 11.53 -2.96 3.84
N MET A 86 12.13 -2.92 2.65
CA MET A 86 11.36 -2.69 1.42
C MET A 86 11.06 -3.96 0.62
N MET A 87 9.82 -4.06 0.14
CA MET A 87 9.41 -5.04 -0.86
C MET A 87 8.80 -4.34 -2.07
N LEU A 88 9.48 -4.43 -3.22
CA LEU A 88 8.97 -4.01 -4.52
C LEU A 88 8.22 -5.16 -5.18
N VAL A 89 6.98 -4.93 -5.63
CA VAL A 89 6.19 -5.95 -6.33
C VAL A 89 5.46 -5.39 -7.54
N GLY A 90 5.56 -6.12 -8.65
CA GLY A 90 4.79 -5.91 -9.85
C GLY A 90 3.44 -6.63 -9.81
N PRO A 91 2.57 -6.45 -10.82
CA PRO A 91 1.23 -7.04 -10.83
C PRO A 91 1.24 -8.58 -10.84
N ALA A 92 2.20 -9.21 -11.54
CA ALA A 92 2.31 -10.66 -11.62
C ALA A 92 2.70 -11.26 -10.26
N HIS A 93 3.76 -10.73 -9.65
CA HIS A 93 4.24 -11.14 -8.34
C HIS A 93 3.16 -10.94 -7.26
N TYR A 94 2.54 -9.76 -7.20
CA TYR A 94 1.47 -9.48 -6.24
C TYR A 94 0.27 -10.44 -6.39
N ASN A 95 -0.09 -10.81 -7.63
CA ASN A 95 -1.13 -11.80 -7.88
C ASN A 95 -0.71 -13.21 -7.47
N LEU A 96 0.56 -13.56 -7.62
CA LEU A 96 1.09 -14.85 -7.17
C LEU A 96 1.01 -14.96 -5.65
N MET A 97 1.48 -13.95 -4.90
CA MET A 97 1.40 -13.93 -3.44
C MET A 97 -0.05 -14.12 -2.96
N ARG A 98 -1.00 -13.45 -3.63
CA ARG A 98 -2.43 -13.59 -3.37
C ARG A 98 -2.94 -15.00 -3.62
N ARG A 99 -2.55 -15.63 -4.74
CA ARG A 99 -3.01 -16.98 -5.13
C ARG A 99 -2.46 -18.05 -4.21
N LEU A 100 -1.21 -17.89 -3.77
CA LEU A 100 -0.55 -18.83 -2.86
C LEU A 100 -0.94 -18.61 -1.39
N GLY A 101 -1.68 -17.54 -1.08
CA GLY A 101 -2.08 -17.22 0.28
C GLY A 101 -0.88 -16.90 1.16
N GLU A 102 0.14 -16.23 0.60
CA GLU A 102 1.36 -15.93 1.34
C GLU A 102 1.04 -15.12 2.61
N PRO A 103 1.64 -15.48 3.76
CA PRO A 103 1.40 -14.78 5.03
C PRO A 103 1.60 -13.26 4.93
N LEU A 104 2.63 -12.84 4.19
CA LEU A 104 2.92 -11.43 3.98
C LEU A 104 1.78 -10.70 3.24
N TYR A 105 1.23 -11.31 2.20
CA TYR A 105 0.08 -10.73 1.49
C TYR A 105 -1.10 -10.53 2.45
N GLY A 106 -1.42 -11.54 3.26
CA GLY A 106 -2.48 -11.48 4.26
C GLY A 106 -2.25 -10.39 5.32
N ASN A 107 -1.02 -10.27 5.81
CA ASN A 107 -0.63 -9.23 6.75
C ASN A 107 -0.82 -7.85 6.12
N VAL A 108 -0.24 -7.58 4.95
CA VAL A 108 -0.40 -6.27 4.28
C VAL A 108 -1.87 -5.91 4.02
N GLN A 109 -2.75 -6.87 3.73
CA GLN A 109 -4.18 -6.57 3.58
C GLN A 109 -4.86 -6.19 4.90
N ARG A 110 -4.48 -6.83 6.01
CA ARG A 110 -5.15 -6.70 7.31
C ARG A 110 -4.65 -5.51 8.13
N GLU A 111 -3.34 -5.29 8.14
CA GLU A 111 -2.67 -4.30 9.00
C GLU A 111 -1.99 -3.17 8.20
N GLY A 112 -1.93 -3.27 6.87
CA GLY A 112 -1.21 -2.31 6.06
C GLY A 112 -1.85 -0.92 6.07
N VAL A 113 -1.08 0.10 6.44
CA VAL A 113 -1.48 1.51 6.39
C VAL A 113 -1.12 2.08 5.02
N GLU A 114 -2.13 2.57 4.29
CA GLU A 114 -1.93 3.20 2.98
C GLU A 114 -1.25 4.57 3.14
N LEU A 115 0.00 4.66 2.67
CA LEU A 115 0.77 5.91 2.68
C LEU A 115 0.52 6.73 1.40
N TRP A 116 0.36 6.04 0.28
CA TRP A 116 0.07 6.64 -1.01
C TRP A 116 -0.59 5.62 -1.96
N THR A 117 -1.45 6.09 -2.84
CA THR A 117 -2.05 5.27 -3.90
C THR A 117 -2.35 6.11 -5.13
N ARG A 118 -2.19 5.53 -6.32
CA ARG A 118 -2.60 6.15 -7.57
C ARG A 118 -4.14 6.16 -7.60
N THR A 119 -4.72 7.28 -7.18
CA THR A 119 -6.14 7.53 -6.89
C THR A 119 -7.04 7.17 -8.11
N PRO A 120 -8.36 6.85 -7.93
CA PRO A 120 -9.14 7.27 -6.78
C PRO A 120 -9.97 6.25 -5.99
N SER A 121 -9.85 6.41 -4.67
CA SER A 121 -10.67 5.86 -3.58
C SER A 121 -12.15 6.30 -3.59
N SER A 122 -12.74 6.62 -4.74
CA SER A 122 -14.16 7.00 -4.88
C SER A 122 -14.87 6.51 -6.16
N LEU A 123 -14.20 5.84 -7.10
CA LEU A 123 -14.87 5.35 -8.34
C LEU A 123 -15.56 3.98 -8.19
N PHE A 124 -15.44 3.32 -7.03
CA PHE A 124 -15.99 1.97 -6.83
C PHE A 124 -17.53 1.93 -6.83
N TRP A 125 -18.20 3.02 -6.45
CA TRP A 125 -19.66 3.12 -6.44
C TRP A 125 -20.29 3.49 -7.79
N LEU A 126 -19.53 4.04 -8.73
CA LEU A 126 -20.05 4.53 -10.02
C LEU A 126 -20.20 3.46 -11.12
N ARG A 127 -19.79 2.20 -10.86
CA ARG A 127 -19.88 1.10 -11.83
C ARG A 127 -20.94 0.03 -11.53
N ARG A 128 -21.72 0.18 -10.45
CA ARG A 128 -22.93 -0.64 -10.24
C ARG A 128 -24.12 0.06 -10.88
N PRO A 129 -24.85 -0.55 -11.84
CA PRO A 129 -26.15 -0.02 -12.21
C PRO A 129 -27.01 0.04 -10.92
N PRO A 130 -27.87 1.07 -10.75
CA PRO A 130 -28.80 1.10 -9.62
C PRO A 130 -29.59 -0.22 -9.61
N PRO A 131 -29.96 -0.76 -8.43
CA PRO A 131 -30.86 -1.90 -8.40
C PRO A 131 -32.09 -1.54 -9.24
N GLY A 132 -32.27 -2.27 -10.35
CA GLY A 132 -33.39 -2.05 -11.25
C GLY A 132 -34.70 -2.09 -10.47
N PRO A 133 -35.75 -1.38 -10.94
CA PRO A 133 -37.02 -1.37 -10.25
C PRO A 133 -37.47 -2.80 -9.98
N ARG A 134 -37.76 -3.11 -8.70
CA ARG A 134 -38.36 -4.39 -8.34
C ARG A 134 -39.70 -4.45 -9.04
N HIS A 135 -39.81 -5.21 -10.12
CA HIS A 135 -41.10 -5.61 -10.62
C HIS A 135 -41.81 -6.37 -9.50
N ARG A 136 -42.80 -5.72 -8.86
CA ARG A 136 -43.86 -6.44 -8.17
C ARG A 136 -44.49 -7.35 -9.21
N ARG A 137 -44.17 -8.64 -9.14
CA ARG A 137 -45.04 -9.64 -9.77
C ARG A 137 -46.37 -9.54 -9.02
N SER A 138 -47.37 -8.95 -9.65
CA SER A 138 -48.75 -9.17 -9.28
C SER A 138 -49.01 -10.66 -9.48
N SER A 139 -49.16 -11.38 -8.38
CA SER A 139 -49.78 -12.69 -8.37
C SER A 139 -51.22 -12.52 -8.82
N SER A 140 -51.51 -12.91 -10.06
CA SER A 140 -52.86 -13.25 -10.48
C SER A 140 -53.02 -14.76 -10.31
N PHE A 141 -53.73 -15.10 -9.25
CA PHE A 141 -54.37 -16.37 -8.88
C PHE A 141 -55.64 -15.86 -8.18
N GLU A 142 -56.88 -16.20 -8.47
CA GLU A 142 -57.58 -17.25 -9.22
C GLU A 142 -58.93 -16.60 -9.65
N GLY A 143 -59.69 -17.13 -10.61
CA GLY A 143 -60.55 -18.30 -10.41
C GLY A 143 -61.84 -17.88 -9.70
#